data_AF-A0A522Q2V9-F1
#
_entry.id   AF-A0A522Q2V9-F1
#
_cell.length_a   1.000
_cell.length_b   1.000
_cell.length_c   1.000
_cell.angle_alpha   90.00
_cell.angle_beta   90.00
_cell.angle_gamma   90.00
#
_symmetry.space_group_name_H-M   'P 1'
#
loop_
_entity.id
_entity.type
_entity.pdbx_description
1 polymer ?
#
loop_
_entity_poly.entity_id
_entity_poly.type
_entity_poly.pdbx_seq_one_letter_code
_entity_poly.pdbx_strand_id
1 'polypeptide(L)'
;MAGIIEEQYPDRARLFMQWKRMHWPILVDSLDLLRVSGIPITLAIDEYGVIRLVNPTLEEFKQKFLNRTFEKPSNLPAVRDTVPDVVSLKQATRQGTAKTLERYANALLEWDGPNRLGEAIEAYQQALRLEPDSGPLRFRLGVAYRKRYDSKFRQPDDFQKAVNDWSSALEIDPNQYIWRRRLQEFGPRLDKPYPFYYWVATARQEITARGETPVPLAVQPSGAEVAQPGRTFARAAGEPKNPDPQGRILRDEGQFVKIETTVVPGTRAENVYAVDVTFRPNPAKKTYWNNAAGNLVFWVSLPAGWNVSRHLLAVPNPPQPESKEPRKVEFEVKGPGQRLARPVSFSAYALYYVCEMVNGVCMYRRQDVPITIAPHGFK
;
A
#
# COMPACT_ATOMS: atom_id res chain seq x y z
N MET A 1 -1.82 21.09 20.93
CA MET A 1 -1.96 20.72 19.50
C MET A 1 -2.40 19.28 19.44
N ALA A 2 -3.20 18.91 18.45
CA ALA A 2 -3.49 17.53 18.09
C ALA A 2 -3.46 17.44 16.56
N GLY A 3 -3.22 16.25 16.00
CA GLY A 3 -3.22 16.03 14.55
C GLY A 3 -4.07 14.85 14.16
N ILE A 4 -4.54 14.85 12.92
CA ILE A 4 -5.08 13.68 12.23
C ILE A 4 -4.26 13.50 10.96
N ILE A 5 -3.81 12.29 10.68
CA ILE A 5 -3.02 11.98 9.49
C ILE A 5 -3.73 10.96 8.60
N GLU A 6 -3.63 11.16 7.30
CA GLU A 6 -4.13 10.25 6.27
C GLU A 6 -3.05 9.19 6.00
N GLU A 7 -2.99 8.16 6.85
CA GLU A 7 -1.91 7.18 6.88
C GLU A 7 -2.47 5.77 7.11
N GLN A 8 -1.89 4.77 6.45
CA GLN A 8 -2.28 3.37 6.63
C GLN A 8 -1.50 2.68 7.76
N TYR A 9 -0.29 3.14 8.04
CA TYR A 9 0.67 2.53 8.96
C TYR A 9 0.98 3.46 10.14
N PRO A 10 0.24 3.36 11.26
CA PRO A 10 0.40 4.25 12.42
C PRO A 10 1.80 4.26 13.05
N ASP A 11 2.52 3.14 12.94
CA ASP A 11 3.90 2.99 13.39
C ASP A 11 4.90 3.86 12.60
N ARG A 12 4.64 4.12 11.31
CA ARG A 12 5.44 5.08 10.52
C ARG A 12 5.30 6.49 11.09
N ALA A 13 4.09 6.89 11.45
CA ALA A 13 3.86 8.17 12.11
C ALA A 13 4.53 8.26 13.48
N ARG A 14 4.45 7.19 14.29
CA ARG A 14 5.16 7.13 15.59
C ARG A 14 6.67 7.25 15.41
N LEU A 15 7.26 6.59 14.42
CA LEU A 15 8.69 6.73 14.11
C LEU A 15 9.04 8.16 13.71
N PHE A 16 8.22 8.80 12.87
CA PHE A 16 8.42 10.20 12.49
C PHE A 16 8.32 11.14 13.69
N MET A 17 7.32 10.95 14.55
CA MET A 17 7.15 11.72 15.79
C MET A 17 8.34 11.55 16.73
N GLN A 18 8.84 10.33 16.92
CA GLN A 18 10.06 10.07 17.68
C GLN A 18 11.25 10.80 17.05
N TRP A 19 11.40 10.73 15.73
CA TRP A 19 12.49 11.40 15.03
C TRP A 19 12.47 12.92 15.22
N LYS A 20 11.28 13.53 15.15
CA LYS A 20 11.09 14.98 15.29
C LYS A 20 10.80 15.46 16.72
N ARG A 21 10.90 14.57 17.72
CA ARG A 21 10.61 14.85 19.14
C ARG A 21 9.24 15.54 19.33
N MET A 22 8.23 15.00 18.66
CA MET A 22 6.85 15.46 18.77
C MET A 22 6.15 14.77 19.94
N HIS A 23 5.50 15.54 20.80
CA HIS A 23 4.89 15.04 22.05
C HIS A 23 3.37 15.24 22.14
N TRP A 24 2.73 15.69 21.05
CA TRP A 24 1.28 15.88 21.00
C TRP A 24 0.56 14.68 20.37
N PRO A 25 -0.73 14.45 20.68
CA PRO A 25 -1.47 13.34 20.11
C PRO A 25 -1.66 13.47 18.60
N ILE A 26 -1.54 12.36 17.88
CA ILE A 26 -1.89 12.21 16.47
C ILE A 26 -2.83 11.00 16.33
N LEU A 27 -4.00 11.24 15.76
CA LEU A 27 -4.93 10.20 15.32
C LEU A 27 -4.61 9.82 13.87
N VAL A 28 -4.95 8.59 13.51
CA VAL A 28 -4.75 8.08 12.14
C VAL A 28 -6.11 7.88 11.50
N ASP A 29 -6.33 8.53 10.37
CA ASP A 29 -7.42 8.24 9.46
C ASP A 29 -6.87 7.40 8.32
N SER A 30 -7.12 6.09 8.35
CA SER A 30 -6.68 5.21 7.27
C SER A 30 -7.72 5.09 6.15
N LEU A 31 -8.93 5.60 6.37
CA LEU A 31 -10.13 5.33 5.59
C LEU A 31 -10.71 6.57 4.92
N ASP A 32 -10.04 7.72 5.04
CA ASP A 32 -10.55 9.02 4.60
C ASP A 32 -11.99 9.22 5.13
N LEU A 33 -12.14 9.05 6.44
CA LEU A 33 -13.40 9.28 7.17
C LEU A 33 -13.73 10.78 7.21
N LEU A 34 -12.71 11.63 7.28
CA LEU A 34 -12.87 13.09 7.24
C LEU A 34 -13.25 13.62 5.85
N ARG A 35 -13.00 12.85 4.78
CA ARG A 35 -13.30 13.21 3.38
C ARG A 35 -12.66 14.54 2.99
N VAL A 36 -11.40 14.73 3.38
CA VAL A 36 -10.67 15.97 3.11
C VAL A 36 -10.23 16.01 1.65
N SER A 37 -10.50 17.12 0.97
CA SER A 37 -10.12 17.29 -0.44
C SER A 37 -8.62 17.54 -0.64
N GLY A 38 -7.86 17.79 0.44
CA GLY A 38 -6.42 18.02 0.41
C GLY A 38 -5.84 18.27 1.80
N ILE A 39 -4.51 18.17 1.92
CA ILE A 39 -3.75 18.40 3.15
C ILE A 39 -2.47 19.21 2.88
N PRO A 40 -1.91 19.94 3.87
CA PRO A 40 -2.37 20.04 5.26
C PRO A 40 -3.58 20.96 5.45
N ILE A 41 -4.40 20.67 6.47
CA ILE A 41 -5.44 21.58 6.99
C ILE A 41 -5.07 21.94 8.42
N THR A 42 -5.00 23.24 8.72
CA THR A 42 -4.73 23.76 10.06
C THR A 42 -6.01 24.38 10.62
N LEU A 43 -6.46 23.89 11.78
CA LEU A 43 -7.68 24.37 12.44
C LEU A 43 -7.30 25.01 13.78
N ALA A 44 -7.84 26.21 14.04
CA ALA A 44 -7.80 26.80 15.37
C ALA A 44 -9.10 26.47 16.09
N ILE A 45 -9.02 25.60 17.10
CA ILE A 45 -10.16 25.03 17.82
C ILE A 45 -10.15 25.57 19.25
N ASP A 46 -11.24 26.21 19.67
CA ASP A 46 -11.36 26.80 21.00
C ASP A 46 -11.58 25.76 22.12
N GLU A 47 -11.69 26.22 23.36
CA GLU A 47 -11.90 25.40 24.57
C GLU A 47 -13.21 24.61 24.58
N TYR A 48 -14.13 24.89 23.66
CA TYR A 48 -15.40 24.21 23.51
C TYR A 48 -15.45 23.27 22.30
N GLY A 49 -14.32 23.09 21.60
CA GLY A 49 -14.24 22.23 20.41
C GLY A 49 -14.78 22.89 19.14
N VAL A 50 -14.96 24.22 19.12
CA VAL A 50 -15.46 24.95 17.97
C VAL A 50 -14.30 25.39 17.09
N ILE A 51 -14.37 25.09 15.80
CA ILE A 51 -13.42 25.61 14.81
C ILE A 51 -13.68 27.11 14.63
N ARG A 52 -12.71 27.94 15.03
CA ARG A 52 -12.76 29.40 14.92
C ARG A 52 -12.06 29.90 13.66
N LEU A 53 -11.00 29.23 13.22
CA LEU A 53 -10.26 29.56 12.00
C LEU A 53 -9.90 28.29 11.23
N VAL A 54 -9.96 28.37 9.90
CA VAL A 54 -9.51 27.33 8.97
C VAL A 54 -8.36 27.90 8.15
N ASN A 55 -7.21 27.22 8.18
CA ASN A 55 -5.96 27.63 7.55
C ASN A 55 -5.57 29.09 7.82
N PRO A 56 -5.60 29.57 9.08
CA PRO A 56 -5.25 30.95 9.36
C PRO A 56 -3.78 31.23 9.01
N THR A 57 -3.52 32.43 8.52
CA THR A 57 -2.14 32.96 8.53
C THR A 57 -1.65 33.12 9.97
N LEU A 58 -0.34 33.20 10.17
CA LEU A 58 0.23 33.40 11.51
C LEU A 58 -0.30 34.67 12.19
N GLU A 59 -0.46 35.76 11.43
CA GLU A 59 -0.97 37.03 11.96
C GLU A 59 -2.44 36.94 12.32
N GLU A 60 -3.28 36.28 11.50
CA GLU A 60 -4.67 36.03 11.87
C GLU A 60 -4.80 35.17 13.11
N PHE A 61 -3.99 34.11 13.22
CA PHE A 61 -3.97 33.25 14.39
C PHE A 61 -3.62 34.04 15.65
N LYS A 62 -2.56 34.85 15.62
CA LYS A 62 -2.15 35.70 16.75
C LYS A 62 -3.22 36.72 17.13
N GLN A 63 -3.79 37.41 16.15
CA GLN A 63 -4.73 38.51 16.41
C GLN A 63 -6.11 38.01 16.83
N LYS A 64 -6.59 36.93 16.21
CA LYS A 64 -7.99 36.49 16.30
C LYS A 64 -8.21 35.27 17.19
N PHE A 65 -7.16 34.54 17.59
CA PHE A 65 -7.30 33.29 18.34
C PHE A 65 -6.38 33.20 19.56
N LEU A 66 -5.09 33.53 19.40
CA LEU A 66 -4.12 33.43 20.48
C LEU A 66 -4.50 34.36 21.64
N ASN A 67 -4.39 33.86 22.87
CA ASN A 67 -4.72 34.57 24.11
C ASN A 67 -6.16 35.12 24.18
N ARG A 68 -7.12 34.47 23.48
CA ARG A 68 -8.55 34.77 23.60
C ARG A 68 -9.28 33.67 24.36
N THR A 69 -10.33 34.05 25.06
CA THR A 69 -11.38 33.15 25.55
C THR A 69 -12.61 33.32 24.67
N PHE A 70 -13.34 32.24 24.45
CA PHE A 70 -14.54 32.25 23.62
C PHE A 70 -15.78 32.08 24.49
N GLU A 71 -16.95 32.47 23.94
CA GLU A 71 -18.21 32.18 24.61
C GLU A 71 -18.65 30.74 24.31
N LYS A 72 -19.10 30.04 25.34
CA LYS A 72 -19.63 28.68 25.22
C LYS A 72 -20.89 28.67 24.34
N PRO A 73 -20.91 27.95 23.21
CA PRO A 73 -22.12 27.80 22.43
C PRO A 73 -23.23 27.12 23.26
N SER A 74 -24.44 27.64 23.16
CA SER A 74 -25.62 27.09 23.86
C SER A 74 -26.03 25.71 23.35
N ASN A 75 -25.58 25.34 22.15
CA ASN A 75 -25.96 24.12 21.43
C ASN A 75 -24.80 23.12 21.27
N LEU A 76 -23.85 23.08 22.20
CA LEU A 76 -22.77 22.10 22.15
C LEU A 76 -23.33 20.67 22.29
N PRO A 77 -23.06 19.75 21.34
CA PRO A 77 -23.40 18.36 21.51
C PRO A 77 -22.61 17.75 22.67
N ALA A 78 -23.23 16.84 23.41
CA ALA A 78 -22.52 16.08 24.43
C ALA A 78 -21.39 15.26 23.79
N VAL A 79 -20.17 15.38 24.31
CA VAL A 79 -19.04 14.54 23.93
C VAL A 79 -19.37 13.11 24.36
N ARG A 80 -19.25 12.15 23.44
CA ARG A 80 -19.43 10.72 23.71
C ARG A 80 -18.14 9.99 23.40
N ASP A 81 -17.39 9.68 24.46
CA ASP A 81 -16.20 8.84 24.37
C ASP A 81 -16.62 7.36 24.45
N THR A 82 -17.26 6.88 23.40
CA THR A 82 -17.70 5.47 23.32
C THR A 82 -17.04 4.76 22.16
N VAL A 83 -16.30 3.70 22.48
CA VAL A 83 -15.87 2.71 21.48
C VAL A 83 -17.12 2.20 20.74
N PRO A 84 -17.09 2.06 19.41
CA PRO A 84 -18.23 1.54 18.68
C PRO A 84 -18.65 0.15 19.19
N ASP A 85 -19.93 -0.02 19.51
CA ASP A 85 -20.50 -1.34 19.79
C ASP A 85 -20.68 -2.12 18.49
N VAL A 86 -19.69 -2.97 18.20
CA VAL A 86 -19.65 -3.80 17.00
C VAL A 86 -20.83 -4.77 16.94
N VAL A 87 -21.34 -5.26 18.09
CA VAL A 87 -22.49 -6.17 18.11
C VAL A 87 -23.75 -5.44 17.65
N SER A 88 -24.00 -4.25 18.21
CA SER A 88 -25.11 -3.40 17.78
C SER A 88 -24.97 -2.98 16.30
N LEU A 89 -23.77 -2.64 15.85
CA LEU A 89 -23.52 -2.32 14.45
C LEU A 89 -23.79 -3.52 13.53
N LYS A 90 -23.39 -4.74 13.93
CA LYS A 90 -23.69 -5.97 13.19
C LYS A 90 -25.20 -6.17 13.06
N GLN A 91 -25.95 -5.99 14.15
CA GLN A 91 -27.41 -6.10 14.12
C GLN A 91 -28.05 -5.06 13.21
N ALA A 92 -27.53 -3.83 13.20
CA ALA A 92 -28.01 -2.75 12.34
C ALA A 92 -27.86 -3.08 10.85
N THR A 93 -26.91 -3.93 10.45
CA THR A 93 -26.76 -4.35 9.04
C THR A 93 -27.98 -5.10 8.49
N ARG A 94 -28.87 -5.63 9.37
CA ARG A 94 -30.16 -6.24 8.97
C ARG A 94 -31.09 -5.26 8.27
N GLN A 95 -30.89 -3.96 8.43
CA GLN A 95 -31.62 -2.93 7.68
C GLN A 95 -31.27 -2.95 6.19
N GLY A 96 -30.19 -3.64 5.80
CA GLY A 96 -29.84 -3.86 4.39
C GLY A 96 -29.39 -2.59 3.66
N THR A 97 -28.85 -1.59 4.36
CA THR A 97 -28.35 -0.36 3.74
C THR A 97 -26.83 -0.35 3.65
N ALA A 98 -26.29 0.25 2.58
CA ALA A 98 -24.85 0.43 2.41
C ALA A 98 -24.23 1.16 3.60
N LYS A 99 -24.88 2.23 4.10
CA LYS A 99 -24.44 2.99 5.27
C LYS A 99 -24.31 2.16 6.55
N THR A 100 -25.24 1.23 6.82
CA THR A 100 -25.14 0.35 7.99
C THR A 100 -23.98 -0.64 7.87
N LEU A 101 -23.76 -1.17 6.66
CA LEU A 101 -22.65 -2.07 6.35
C LEU A 101 -21.29 -1.36 6.41
N GLU A 102 -21.20 -0.14 5.87
CA GLU A 102 -20.04 0.74 5.92
C GLU A 102 -19.64 1.04 7.36
N ARG A 103 -20.57 1.47 8.22
CA ARG A 103 -20.30 1.74 9.64
C ARG A 103 -19.80 0.50 10.37
N TYR A 104 -20.40 -0.65 10.10
CA TYR A 104 -19.96 -1.93 10.66
C TYR A 104 -18.54 -2.27 10.21
N ALA A 105 -18.25 -2.19 8.92
CA ALA A 105 -16.95 -2.46 8.34
C ALA A 105 -15.85 -1.52 8.87
N ASN A 106 -16.14 -0.21 8.93
CA ASN A 106 -15.23 0.79 9.51
C ASN A 106 -14.88 0.43 10.97
N ALA A 107 -15.88 0.05 11.78
CA ALA A 107 -15.66 -0.32 13.18
C ALA A 107 -14.79 -1.57 13.31
N LEU A 108 -15.06 -2.62 12.52
CA LEU A 108 -14.23 -3.82 12.50
C LEU A 108 -12.77 -3.52 12.15
N LEU A 109 -12.57 -2.63 11.16
CA LEU A 109 -11.26 -2.33 10.61
C LEU A 109 -10.39 -1.48 11.54
N GLU A 110 -11.00 -0.53 12.25
CA GLU A 110 -10.29 0.40 13.15
C GLU A 110 -10.23 -0.08 14.62
N TRP A 111 -11.19 -0.90 15.08
CA TRP A 111 -11.33 -1.24 16.51
C TRP A 111 -11.16 -2.72 16.86
N ASP A 112 -11.49 -3.67 15.98
CA ASP A 112 -11.49 -5.11 16.32
C ASP A 112 -10.23 -5.87 15.87
N GLY A 113 -9.32 -5.22 15.12
CA GLY A 113 -8.02 -5.78 14.78
C GLY A 113 -7.99 -6.77 13.59
N PRO A 114 -6.81 -7.38 13.33
CA PRO A 114 -6.55 -8.03 12.04
C PRO A 114 -7.34 -9.33 11.77
N ASN A 115 -7.87 -9.98 12.81
CA ASN A 115 -8.69 -11.21 12.67
C ASN A 115 -10.07 -10.94 12.07
N ARG A 116 -10.56 -9.71 12.10
CA ARG A 116 -11.88 -9.32 11.55
C ARG A 116 -11.80 -8.69 10.17
N LEU A 117 -10.61 -8.62 9.57
CA LEU A 117 -10.40 -8.05 8.23
C LEU A 117 -11.22 -8.75 7.15
N GLY A 118 -11.38 -10.08 7.24
CA GLY A 118 -12.23 -10.84 6.32
C GLY A 118 -13.69 -10.38 6.37
N GLU A 119 -14.24 -10.23 7.56
CA GLU A 119 -15.62 -9.79 7.76
C GLU A 119 -15.83 -8.31 7.37
N ALA A 120 -14.84 -7.44 7.63
CA ALA A 120 -14.87 -6.06 7.17
C ALA A 120 -14.90 -5.96 5.63
N ILE A 121 -14.05 -6.75 4.96
CA ILE A 121 -14.03 -6.86 3.49
C ILE A 121 -15.38 -7.33 2.97
N GLU A 122 -15.95 -8.39 3.55
CA GLU A 122 -17.27 -8.89 3.16
C GLU A 122 -18.34 -7.80 3.29
N ALA A 123 -18.38 -7.08 4.42
CA ALA A 123 -19.33 -6.00 4.67
C ALA A 123 -19.19 -4.85 3.64
N TYR A 124 -17.96 -4.41 3.33
CA TYR A 124 -17.74 -3.42 2.27
C TYR A 124 -18.17 -3.93 0.89
N GLN A 125 -17.89 -5.20 0.56
CA GLN A 125 -18.35 -5.79 -0.69
C GLN A 125 -19.89 -5.82 -0.77
N GLN A 126 -20.60 -6.09 0.34
CA GLN A 126 -22.06 -6.00 0.34
C GLN A 126 -22.53 -4.56 0.16
N ALA A 127 -21.88 -3.60 0.82
CA ALA A 127 -22.19 -2.19 0.67
C ALA A 127 -22.01 -1.72 -0.78
N LEU A 128 -20.95 -2.14 -1.45
CA LEU A 128 -20.71 -1.86 -2.87
C LEU A 128 -21.68 -2.56 -3.83
N ARG A 129 -22.29 -3.70 -3.44
CA ARG A 129 -23.39 -4.27 -4.23
C ARG A 129 -24.65 -3.40 -4.20
N LEU A 130 -24.85 -2.65 -3.11
CA LEU A 130 -25.97 -1.71 -2.95
C LEU A 130 -25.66 -0.34 -3.57
N GLU A 131 -24.40 0.10 -3.49
CA GLU A 131 -23.90 1.38 -4.02
C GLU A 131 -22.63 1.16 -4.87
N PRO A 132 -22.75 0.67 -6.11
CA PRO A 132 -21.59 0.28 -6.94
C PRO A 132 -20.67 1.44 -7.34
N ASP A 133 -21.20 2.65 -7.35
CA ASP A 133 -20.50 3.88 -7.77
C ASP A 133 -19.99 4.71 -6.57
N SER A 134 -19.93 4.11 -5.38
CA SER A 134 -19.42 4.78 -4.18
C SER A 134 -17.90 4.77 -4.12
N GLY A 135 -17.27 5.87 -4.56
CA GLY A 135 -15.82 6.10 -4.46
C GLY A 135 -15.26 5.87 -3.05
N PRO A 136 -15.87 6.42 -1.97
CA PRO A 136 -15.40 6.18 -0.61
C PRO A 136 -15.44 4.70 -0.20
N LEU A 137 -16.49 3.95 -0.56
CA LEU A 137 -16.55 2.52 -0.25
C LEU A 137 -15.46 1.73 -0.98
N ARG A 138 -15.19 2.07 -2.24
CA ARG A 138 -14.08 1.47 -2.99
C ARG A 138 -12.74 1.77 -2.35
N PHE A 139 -12.47 3.03 -2.01
CA PHE A 139 -11.21 3.41 -1.35
C PHE A 139 -10.99 2.61 -0.07
N ARG A 140 -12.02 2.51 0.78
CA ARG A 140 -11.96 1.79 2.06
C ARG A 140 -11.85 0.28 1.91
N LEU A 141 -12.52 -0.31 0.91
CA LEU A 141 -12.34 -1.72 0.58
C LEU A 141 -10.87 -1.98 0.16
N GLY A 142 -10.27 -1.09 -0.62
CA GLY A 142 -8.86 -1.20 -0.97
C GLY A 142 -7.93 -1.11 0.24
N VAL A 143 -8.22 -0.22 1.19
CA VAL A 143 -7.48 -0.15 2.47
C VAL A 143 -7.63 -1.45 3.26
N ALA A 144 -8.83 -2.03 3.31
CA ALA A 144 -9.09 -3.29 4.01
C ALA A 144 -8.31 -4.45 3.39
N TYR A 145 -8.30 -4.56 2.06
CA TYR A 145 -7.48 -5.54 1.35
C TYR A 145 -5.99 -5.37 1.64
N ARG A 146 -5.47 -4.15 1.59
CA ARG A 146 -4.04 -3.93 1.88
C ARG A 146 -3.70 -4.24 3.34
N LYS A 147 -4.56 -3.86 4.31
CA LYS A 147 -4.38 -4.26 5.72
C LYS A 147 -4.38 -5.79 5.87
N ARG A 148 -5.23 -6.52 5.13
CA ARG A 148 -5.22 -7.99 5.15
C ARG A 148 -3.97 -8.57 4.53
N TYR A 149 -3.52 -8.03 3.40
CA TYR A 149 -2.25 -8.39 2.76
C TYR A 149 -1.06 -8.27 3.72
N ASP A 150 -1.00 -7.18 4.48
CA ASP A 150 0.10 -6.94 5.42
C ASP A 150 0.01 -7.77 6.70
N SER A 151 -1.11 -8.46 6.93
CA SER A 151 -1.35 -9.29 8.11
C SER A 151 -1.00 -10.77 7.87
N LYS A 152 -1.11 -11.57 8.95
CA LYS A 152 -1.03 -13.04 8.86
C LYS A 152 -2.20 -13.71 8.11
N PHE A 153 -3.28 -12.96 7.83
CA PHE A 153 -4.49 -13.44 7.13
C PHE A 153 -4.47 -13.15 5.62
N ARG A 154 -3.32 -12.69 5.12
CA ARG A 154 -3.05 -12.39 3.72
C ARG A 154 -3.63 -13.44 2.77
N GLN A 155 -4.25 -12.96 1.69
CA GLN A 155 -4.50 -13.73 0.49
C GLN A 155 -3.59 -13.25 -0.65
N PRO A 156 -3.19 -14.13 -1.60
CA PRO A 156 -2.22 -13.80 -2.65
C PRO A 156 -2.61 -12.61 -3.53
N ASP A 157 -3.92 -12.38 -3.73
CA ASP A 157 -4.46 -11.35 -4.61
C ASP A 157 -4.89 -10.07 -3.87
N ASP A 158 -4.73 -10.00 -2.55
CA ASP A 158 -5.20 -8.88 -1.74
C ASP A 158 -4.58 -7.55 -2.19
N PHE A 159 -3.28 -7.52 -2.48
CA PHE A 159 -2.65 -6.26 -2.88
C PHE A 159 -3.11 -5.80 -4.27
N GLN A 160 -3.27 -6.71 -5.23
CA GLN A 160 -3.85 -6.37 -6.53
C GLN A 160 -5.30 -5.89 -6.39
N LYS A 161 -6.12 -6.53 -5.55
CA LYS A 161 -7.49 -6.07 -5.27
C LYS A 161 -7.50 -4.67 -4.66
N ALA A 162 -6.60 -4.40 -3.71
CA ALA A 162 -6.46 -3.07 -3.13
C ALA A 162 -6.21 -1.99 -4.20
N VAL A 163 -5.26 -2.26 -5.11
CA VAL A 163 -4.93 -1.34 -6.21
C VAL A 163 -6.10 -1.17 -7.17
N ASN A 164 -6.83 -2.23 -7.50
CA ASN A 164 -8.00 -2.16 -8.37
C ASN A 164 -9.10 -1.27 -7.76
N ASP A 165 -9.36 -1.43 -6.45
CA ASP A 165 -10.37 -0.65 -5.73
C ASP A 165 -9.95 0.81 -5.56
N TRP A 166 -8.68 1.10 -5.26
CA TRP A 166 -8.16 2.47 -5.24
C TRP A 166 -8.19 3.14 -6.61
N SER A 167 -7.87 2.39 -7.66
CA SER A 167 -7.98 2.87 -9.04
C SER A 167 -9.41 3.23 -9.37
N SER A 168 -10.35 2.32 -9.10
CA SER A 168 -11.77 2.55 -9.32
C SER A 168 -12.31 3.73 -8.50
N ALA A 169 -11.86 3.90 -7.26
CA ALA A 169 -12.23 5.06 -6.43
C ALA A 169 -11.78 6.37 -7.08
N LEU A 170 -10.52 6.44 -7.51
CA LEU A 170 -9.97 7.62 -8.18
C LEU A 170 -10.61 7.88 -9.56
N GLU A 171 -11.07 6.84 -10.26
CA GLU A 171 -11.83 7.02 -11.50
C GLU A 171 -13.20 7.67 -11.28
N ILE A 172 -13.86 7.34 -10.16
CA ILE A 172 -15.14 7.94 -9.76
C ILE A 172 -14.96 9.39 -9.34
N ASP A 173 -13.93 9.69 -8.54
CA ASP A 173 -13.60 11.06 -8.14
C ASP A 173 -12.12 11.37 -8.38
N PRO A 174 -11.77 11.82 -9.61
CA PRO A 174 -10.40 12.12 -9.99
C PRO A 174 -9.76 13.24 -9.17
N ASN A 175 -10.52 14.06 -8.45
CA ASN A 175 -10.00 15.18 -7.68
C ASN A 175 -9.61 14.79 -6.25
N GLN A 176 -9.89 13.56 -5.81
CA GLN A 176 -9.54 13.12 -4.46
C GLN A 176 -8.04 12.99 -4.26
N TYR A 177 -7.50 13.97 -3.54
CA TYR A 177 -6.07 14.10 -3.28
C TYR A 177 -5.51 12.86 -2.54
N ILE A 178 -6.21 12.38 -1.51
CA ILE A 178 -5.76 11.25 -0.68
C ILE A 178 -5.73 9.95 -1.49
N TRP A 179 -6.76 9.71 -2.31
CA TRP A 179 -6.86 8.49 -3.11
C TRP A 179 -5.78 8.44 -4.19
N ARG A 180 -5.50 9.59 -4.83
CA ARG A 180 -4.37 9.72 -5.76
C ARG A 180 -3.04 9.45 -5.08
N ARG A 181 -2.81 10.01 -3.89
CA ARG A 181 -1.57 9.78 -3.12
C ARG A 181 -1.38 8.31 -2.74
N ARG A 182 -2.46 7.58 -2.42
CA ARG A 182 -2.41 6.15 -2.15
C ARG A 182 -1.88 5.33 -3.33
N LEU A 183 -2.31 5.64 -4.55
CA LEU A 183 -1.75 4.98 -5.74
C LEU A 183 -0.32 5.42 -6.02
N GLN A 184 -0.01 6.72 -5.88
CA GLN A 184 1.34 7.23 -6.10
C GLN A 184 2.37 6.70 -5.09
N GLU A 185 1.95 6.35 -3.88
CA GLU A 185 2.77 5.69 -2.85
C GLU A 185 3.41 4.40 -3.40
N PHE A 186 2.59 3.53 -4.01
CA PHE A 186 3.03 2.26 -4.60
C PHE A 186 3.33 2.31 -6.11
N GLY A 187 2.98 3.43 -6.74
CA GLY A 187 3.03 3.61 -8.19
C GLY A 187 4.43 3.95 -8.73
N PRO A 188 4.53 4.20 -10.04
CA PRO A 188 5.80 4.42 -10.73
C PRO A 188 6.42 5.79 -10.43
N ARG A 189 7.74 5.87 -10.50
CA ARG A 189 8.53 7.10 -10.23
C ARG A 189 8.13 8.30 -11.07
N LEU A 190 7.72 8.09 -12.32
CA LEU A 190 7.28 9.18 -13.20
C LEU A 190 6.03 9.91 -12.70
N ASP A 191 5.22 9.25 -11.87
CA ASP A 191 4.01 9.84 -11.31
C ASP A 191 4.19 10.30 -9.85
N LYS A 192 5.33 10.00 -9.23
CA LYS A 192 5.56 10.39 -7.82
C LYS A 192 5.72 11.90 -7.69
N PRO A 193 4.99 12.55 -6.77
CA PRO A 193 5.14 13.98 -6.49
C PRO A 193 6.40 14.29 -5.68
N TYR A 194 6.79 13.36 -4.81
CA TYR A 194 7.86 13.40 -3.85
C TYR A 194 8.13 11.97 -3.37
N PRO A 195 9.29 11.68 -2.77
CA PRO A 195 9.51 10.41 -2.08
C PRO A 195 8.68 10.34 -0.79
N PHE A 196 7.87 9.31 -0.59
CA PHE A 196 6.96 9.21 0.57
C PHE A 196 7.68 8.86 1.87
N TYR A 197 8.54 7.83 1.85
CA TYR A 197 9.16 7.28 3.07
C TYR A 197 10.69 7.18 3.02
N TYR A 198 11.35 7.94 2.14
CA TYR A 198 12.82 7.99 2.07
C TYR A 198 13.49 8.37 3.40
N TRP A 199 12.78 9.13 4.24
CA TRP A 199 13.26 9.61 5.52
C TRP A 199 13.41 8.50 6.58
N VAL A 200 12.82 7.31 6.38
CA VAL A 200 12.81 6.23 7.39
C VAL A 200 14.23 5.78 7.76
N ALA A 201 15.13 5.67 6.79
CA ALA A 201 16.52 5.27 7.04
C ALA A 201 17.27 6.34 7.86
N THR A 202 17.15 7.61 7.45
CA THR A 202 17.73 8.76 8.16
C THR A 202 17.19 8.88 9.57
N ALA A 203 15.86 8.74 9.74
CA ALA A 203 15.22 8.79 11.04
C ALA A 203 15.82 7.75 11.99
N ARG A 204 15.92 6.48 11.56
CA ARG A 204 16.52 5.42 12.38
C ARG A 204 17.96 5.73 12.76
N GLN A 205 18.77 6.15 11.80
CA GLN A 205 20.17 6.50 12.03
C GLN A 205 20.30 7.61 13.08
N GLU A 206 19.54 8.69 12.94
CA GLU A 206 19.60 9.84 13.86
C GLU A 206 19.00 9.53 15.24
N ILE A 207 18.00 8.65 15.32
CA ILE A 207 17.46 8.14 16.58
C ILE A 207 18.50 7.28 17.31
N THR A 208 19.18 6.38 16.60
CA THR A 208 20.23 5.56 17.21
C THR A 208 21.45 6.38 17.62
N ALA A 209 21.85 7.35 16.81
CA ALA A 209 23.02 8.20 17.09
C ALA A 209 22.90 9.02 18.39
N ARG A 210 21.67 9.27 18.86
CA ARG A 210 21.40 9.95 20.14
C ARG A 210 21.11 9.00 21.30
N GLY A 211 21.35 7.70 21.14
CA GLY A 211 21.20 6.69 22.18
C GLY A 211 19.78 6.15 22.39
N GLU A 212 18.87 6.37 21.43
CA GLU A 212 17.50 5.85 21.49
C GLU A 212 17.31 4.64 20.55
N THR A 213 16.35 3.77 20.89
CA THR A 213 15.90 2.69 20.01
C THR A 213 14.80 3.20 19.08
N PRO A 214 14.96 3.13 17.75
CA PRO A 214 13.90 3.54 16.82
C PRO A 214 12.64 2.71 16.98
N VAL A 215 11.48 3.37 16.90
CA VAL A 215 10.18 2.69 16.85
C VAL A 215 10.19 1.65 15.72
N PRO A 216 9.89 0.37 16.03
CA PRO A 216 9.85 -0.67 15.01
C PRO A 216 8.68 -0.44 14.06
N LEU A 217 8.89 -0.77 12.78
CA LEU A 217 7.82 -0.79 11.79
C LEU A 217 7.39 -2.24 11.55
N ALA A 218 6.09 -2.51 11.71
CA ALA A 218 5.45 -3.79 11.40
C ALA A 218 5.55 -4.10 9.90
N VAL A 219 5.43 -3.08 9.04
CA VAL A 219 5.59 -3.19 7.60
C VAL A 219 6.66 -2.21 7.13
N GLN A 220 7.76 -2.73 6.60
CA GLN A 220 8.81 -1.89 6.02
C GLN A 220 8.31 -1.26 4.71
N PRO A 221 8.63 0.02 4.44
CA PRO A 221 8.38 0.63 3.14
C PRO A 221 9.05 -0.18 2.03
N SER A 222 8.31 -0.40 0.95
CA SER A 222 8.80 -1.04 -0.28
C SER A 222 9.73 -0.11 -1.06
N GLY A 223 10.38 -0.62 -2.11
CA GLY A 223 11.28 0.18 -2.93
C GLY A 223 10.53 1.31 -3.67
N ALA A 224 9.29 1.05 -4.10
CA ALA A 224 8.40 2.07 -4.66
C ALA A 224 8.08 3.19 -3.65
N GLU A 225 7.88 2.86 -2.37
CA GLU A 225 7.51 3.81 -1.32
C GLU A 225 8.66 4.76 -0.94
N VAL A 226 9.91 4.31 -1.09
CA VAL A 226 11.11 5.13 -0.83
C VAL A 226 11.70 5.76 -2.10
N ALA A 227 11.16 5.41 -3.26
CA ALA A 227 11.66 5.86 -4.55
C ALA A 227 11.54 7.37 -4.74
N GLN A 228 12.63 7.98 -5.20
CA GLN A 228 12.63 9.37 -5.68
C GLN A 228 11.84 9.52 -6.99
N PRO A 229 11.12 10.64 -7.18
CA PRO A 229 10.47 10.99 -8.44
C PRO A 229 11.41 10.95 -9.63
N GLY A 230 10.91 10.45 -10.76
CA GLY A 230 11.63 10.45 -12.04
C GLY A 230 11.09 11.54 -12.96
N ARG A 231 11.98 12.22 -13.69
CA ARG A 231 11.59 13.14 -14.79
C ARG A 231 11.41 12.41 -16.13
N THR A 232 12.17 11.32 -16.31
CA THR A 232 12.16 10.48 -17.52
C THR A 232 12.10 9.02 -17.13
N PHE A 233 11.61 8.17 -18.03
CA PHE A 233 11.58 6.73 -17.79
C PHE A 233 13.01 6.17 -17.79
N ALA A 234 13.51 5.82 -16.61
CA ALA A 234 14.88 5.33 -16.44
C ALA A 234 14.97 3.84 -16.83
N ARG A 235 15.98 3.51 -17.65
CA ARG A 235 16.33 2.13 -18.00
C ARG A 235 17.72 1.80 -17.44
N ALA A 236 17.92 0.58 -16.99
CA ALA A 236 19.26 0.08 -16.73
C ALA A 236 20.08 0.10 -18.01
N ALA A 237 21.35 0.44 -17.87
CA ALA A 237 22.30 0.40 -18.97
C ALA A 237 22.64 -1.05 -19.35
N GLY A 238 22.89 -1.27 -20.64
CA GLY A 238 23.25 -2.56 -21.20
C GLY A 238 22.06 -3.45 -21.54
N GLU A 239 22.34 -4.50 -22.32
CA GLU A 239 21.38 -5.53 -22.68
C GLU A 239 21.75 -6.81 -21.92
N PRO A 240 21.09 -7.12 -20.80
CA PRO A 240 21.40 -8.32 -20.05
C PRO A 240 21.07 -9.56 -20.89
N LYS A 241 21.86 -10.63 -20.73
CA LYS A 241 21.57 -11.90 -21.39
C LYS A 241 20.42 -12.60 -20.67
N ASN A 242 19.46 -13.11 -21.44
CA ASN A 242 18.40 -13.97 -20.93
C ASN A 242 19.03 -15.20 -20.25
N PRO A 243 18.71 -15.49 -18.97
CA PRO A 243 19.34 -16.57 -18.21
C PRO A 243 18.82 -17.98 -18.55
N ASP A 244 17.70 -18.11 -19.25
CA ASP A 244 17.15 -19.39 -19.72
C ASP A 244 16.49 -19.24 -21.10
N PRO A 245 17.28 -18.92 -22.15
CA PRO A 245 16.73 -18.52 -23.44
C PRO A 245 16.05 -19.67 -24.19
N GLN A 246 16.45 -20.92 -23.92
CA GLN A 246 15.81 -22.12 -24.47
C GLN A 246 14.78 -22.75 -23.53
N GLY A 247 14.49 -22.14 -22.38
CA GLY A 247 13.48 -22.65 -21.45
C GLY A 247 13.79 -24.07 -20.95
N ARG A 248 15.06 -24.39 -20.69
CA ARG A 248 15.51 -25.76 -20.35
C ARG A 248 15.37 -26.07 -18.87
N ILE A 249 15.23 -25.05 -18.02
CA ILE A 249 15.09 -25.25 -16.58
C ILE A 249 13.70 -25.84 -16.27
N LEU A 250 13.67 -26.83 -15.39
CA LEU A 250 12.43 -27.49 -14.97
C LEU A 250 11.52 -26.52 -14.22
N ARG A 251 10.22 -26.58 -14.52
CA ARG A 251 9.21 -25.73 -13.90
C ARG A 251 8.92 -26.18 -12.48
N ASP A 252 8.52 -25.25 -11.63
CA ASP A 252 7.98 -25.53 -10.29
C ASP A 252 6.54 -26.04 -10.36
N GLU A 253 6.36 -27.23 -10.96
CA GLU A 253 5.07 -27.96 -10.95
C GLU A 253 4.62 -28.31 -9.53
N GLY A 254 5.58 -28.37 -8.61
CA GLY A 254 5.35 -28.61 -7.20
C GLY A 254 4.76 -27.40 -6.47
N GLN A 255 4.67 -26.21 -7.06
CA GLN A 255 4.24 -24.99 -6.37
C GLN A 255 4.97 -24.81 -5.02
N PHE A 256 6.28 -25.06 -5.00
CA PHE A 256 7.13 -24.89 -3.83
C PHE A 256 7.22 -23.42 -3.41
N VAL A 257 7.06 -22.51 -4.37
CA VAL A 257 6.99 -21.07 -4.13
C VAL A 257 5.63 -20.53 -4.60
N LYS A 258 4.98 -19.74 -3.75
CA LYS A 258 3.80 -18.95 -4.09
C LYS A 258 4.24 -17.59 -4.64
N ILE A 259 3.57 -17.14 -5.69
CA ILE A 259 3.80 -15.83 -6.31
C ILE A 259 2.59 -14.92 -6.07
N GLU A 260 2.87 -13.69 -5.69
CA GLU A 260 1.91 -12.60 -5.57
C GLU A 260 2.37 -11.50 -6.54
N THR A 261 1.52 -11.12 -7.49
CA THR A 261 1.83 -10.08 -8.48
C THR A 261 0.88 -8.92 -8.31
N THR A 262 1.42 -7.70 -8.25
CA THR A 262 0.65 -6.45 -8.20
C THR A 262 1.15 -5.49 -9.26
N VAL A 263 0.24 -4.96 -10.07
CA VAL A 263 0.48 -3.91 -11.06
C VAL A 263 -0.21 -2.64 -10.58
N VAL A 264 0.57 -1.61 -10.31
CA VAL A 264 0.10 -0.28 -9.89
C VAL A 264 0.20 0.68 -11.07
N PRO A 265 -0.94 1.16 -11.61
CA PRO A 265 -0.93 2.15 -12.67
C PRO A 265 -0.46 3.52 -12.15
N GLY A 266 0.21 4.30 -13.01
CA GLY A 266 0.34 5.73 -12.81
C GLY A 266 -1.04 6.41 -12.88
N THR A 267 -1.19 7.52 -12.17
CA THR A 267 -2.44 8.29 -12.06
C THR A 267 -2.58 9.40 -13.10
N ARG A 268 -1.63 9.52 -14.03
CA ARG A 268 -1.62 10.46 -15.16
C ARG A 268 -1.92 9.72 -16.47
N ALA A 269 -2.15 10.47 -17.54
CA ALA A 269 -2.39 9.92 -18.88
C ALA A 269 -1.24 9.06 -19.47
N GLU A 270 -0.04 9.10 -18.88
CA GLU A 270 1.07 8.25 -19.32
C GLU A 270 0.86 6.79 -18.91
N ASN A 271 1.02 5.85 -19.86
CA ASN A 271 1.01 4.41 -19.60
C ASN A 271 2.29 3.93 -18.91
N VAL A 272 2.48 4.34 -17.67
CA VAL A 272 3.57 3.88 -16.81
C VAL A 272 2.98 3.11 -15.64
N TYR A 273 3.63 2.01 -15.29
CA TYR A 273 3.17 1.09 -14.25
C TYR A 273 4.34 0.68 -13.38
N ALA A 274 4.12 0.58 -12.07
CA ALA A 274 5.00 -0.14 -11.16
C ALA A 274 4.49 -1.57 -11.01
N VAL A 275 5.41 -2.52 -10.94
CA VAL A 275 5.10 -3.94 -10.78
C VAL A 275 5.85 -4.48 -9.57
N ASP A 276 5.12 -5.01 -8.59
CA ASP A 276 5.64 -5.77 -7.45
C ASP A 276 5.36 -7.26 -7.68
N VAL A 277 6.41 -8.08 -7.57
CA VAL A 277 6.30 -9.53 -7.56
C VAL A 277 6.93 -10.05 -6.28
N THR A 278 6.13 -10.69 -5.45
CA THR A 278 6.56 -11.27 -4.18
C THR A 278 6.55 -12.80 -4.27
N PHE A 279 7.67 -13.42 -3.92
CA PHE A 279 7.89 -14.86 -3.89
C PHE A 279 7.95 -15.34 -2.44
N ARG A 280 7.13 -16.34 -2.10
CA ARG A 280 7.03 -16.89 -0.74
C ARG A 280 7.20 -18.40 -0.78
N PRO A 281 8.15 -18.97 -0.02
CA PRO A 281 8.18 -20.41 0.19
C PRO A 281 6.81 -20.89 0.70
N ASN A 282 6.29 -21.97 0.12
CA ASN A 282 5.00 -22.54 0.44
C ASN A 282 5.04 -23.28 1.79
N PRO A 283 4.41 -22.74 2.85
CA PRO A 283 4.48 -23.35 4.18
C PRO A 283 3.81 -24.74 4.23
N ALA A 284 2.80 -24.99 3.39
CA ALA A 284 2.13 -26.30 3.31
C ALA A 284 3.08 -27.41 2.83
N LYS A 285 4.13 -27.05 2.09
CA LYS A 285 5.17 -27.97 1.60
C LYS A 285 6.46 -27.90 2.42
N LYS A 286 6.47 -27.14 3.52
CA LYS A 286 7.64 -26.96 4.39
C LYS A 286 8.90 -26.53 3.61
N THR A 287 8.72 -25.69 2.59
CA THR A 287 9.81 -25.26 1.71
C THR A 287 10.59 -24.09 2.29
N TYR A 288 11.83 -23.91 1.83
CA TYR A 288 12.72 -22.83 2.21
C TYR A 288 13.74 -22.53 1.10
N TRP A 289 14.36 -21.36 1.14
CA TRP A 289 15.39 -20.95 0.19
C TRP A 289 16.74 -21.60 0.50
N ASN A 290 17.46 -22.03 -0.55
CA ASN A 290 18.87 -22.37 -0.44
C ASN A 290 19.73 -21.16 -0.85
N ASN A 291 20.36 -20.53 0.13
CA ASN A 291 21.11 -19.29 -0.09
C ASN A 291 22.55 -19.51 -0.53
N ALA A 292 23.08 -20.73 -0.37
CA ALA A 292 24.43 -21.09 -0.77
C ALA A 292 24.58 -21.30 -2.29
N ALA A 293 23.48 -21.61 -2.99
CA ALA A 293 23.51 -21.97 -4.41
C ALA A 293 23.47 -20.75 -5.36
N GLY A 294 22.69 -19.72 -5.02
CA GLY A 294 22.57 -18.53 -5.84
C GLY A 294 21.33 -17.69 -5.51
N ASN A 295 21.32 -16.47 -6.05
CA ASN A 295 20.22 -15.52 -5.86
C ASN A 295 18.96 -15.96 -6.61
N LEU A 296 17.80 -15.48 -6.17
CA LEU A 296 16.62 -15.49 -7.03
C LEU A 296 16.86 -14.51 -8.18
N VAL A 297 16.70 -14.98 -9.40
CA VAL A 297 16.83 -14.18 -10.62
C VAL A 297 15.47 -14.06 -11.29
N PHE A 298 15.12 -12.88 -11.75
CA PHE A 298 13.86 -12.60 -12.42
C PHE A 298 14.10 -11.96 -13.77
N TRP A 299 13.49 -12.54 -14.81
CA TRP A 299 13.61 -12.08 -16.18
C TRP A 299 12.26 -11.58 -16.70
N VAL A 300 12.26 -10.42 -17.35
CA VAL A 300 11.07 -9.79 -17.95
C VAL A 300 11.25 -9.67 -19.46
N SER A 301 10.31 -10.26 -20.20
CA SER A 301 10.19 -10.12 -21.65
C SER A 301 8.95 -9.31 -21.98
N LEU A 302 9.13 -8.15 -22.62
CA LEU A 302 8.04 -7.27 -23.02
C LEU A 302 7.69 -7.42 -24.51
N PRO A 303 6.43 -7.16 -24.89
CA PRO A 303 6.05 -7.03 -26.30
C PRO A 303 6.69 -5.80 -26.94
N ALA A 304 6.71 -5.77 -28.29
CA ALA A 304 7.24 -4.64 -29.04
C ALA A 304 6.54 -3.32 -28.66
N GLY A 305 7.31 -2.23 -28.62
CA GLY A 305 6.82 -0.89 -28.26
C GLY A 305 6.70 -0.62 -26.75
N TRP A 306 6.93 -1.63 -25.91
CA TRP A 306 6.99 -1.48 -24.46
C TRP A 306 8.43 -1.41 -23.95
N ASN A 307 8.61 -0.75 -22.82
CA ASN A 307 9.91 -0.56 -22.20
C ASN A 307 9.85 -0.97 -20.73
N VAL A 308 10.92 -1.62 -20.24
CA VAL A 308 11.08 -2.01 -18.84
C VAL A 308 12.23 -1.22 -18.23
N SER A 309 12.13 -0.89 -16.94
CA SER A 309 13.25 -0.27 -16.24
C SER A 309 14.45 -1.22 -16.12
N ARG A 310 14.20 -2.54 -15.96
CA ARG A 310 15.22 -3.60 -15.94
C ARG A 310 14.66 -4.91 -16.49
N HIS A 311 15.35 -5.53 -17.46
CA HIS A 311 14.99 -6.86 -17.96
C HIS A 311 15.40 -7.98 -17.00
N LEU A 312 16.55 -7.84 -16.35
CA LEU A 312 17.12 -8.82 -15.42
C LEU A 312 17.20 -8.19 -14.03
N LEU A 313 16.56 -8.83 -13.06
CA LEU A 313 16.66 -8.48 -11.64
C LEU A 313 17.20 -9.67 -10.87
N ALA A 314 17.97 -9.39 -9.82
CA ALA A 314 18.44 -10.41 -8.88
C ALA A 314 18.13 -9.95 -7.46
N VAL A 315 17.61 -10.85 -6.64
CA VAL A 315 17.34 -10.60 -5.22
C VAL A 315 18.50 -11.17 -4.41
N PRO A 316 19.30 -10.32 -3.74
CA PRO A 316 20.41 -10.79 -2.92
C PRO A 316 19.94 -11.72 -1.81
N ASN A 317 20.65 -12.83 -1.62
CA ASN A 317 20.39 -13.73 -0.50
C ASN A 317 20.85 -13.10 0.84
N PRO A 318 20.15 -13.40 1.95
CA PRO A 318 20.64 -13.05 3.26
C PRO A 318 21.85 -13.95 3.64
N PRO A 319 22.63 -13.60 4.68
CA PRO A 319 23.87 -14.32 5.00
C PRO A 319 23.65 -15.74 5.55
N GLN A 320 22.44 -16.06 6.03
CA GLN A 320 22.12 -17.41 6.51
C GLN A 320 22.06 -18.39 5.33
N PRO A 321 22.54 -19.64 5.48
CA PRO A 321 22.55 -20.63 4.40
C PRO A 321 21.13 -21.05 3.95
N GLU A 322 20.15 -20.99 4.86
CA GLU A 322 18.76 -21.31 4.61
C GLU A 322 17.85 -20.23 5.20
N SER A 323 16.73 -19.95 4.53
CA SER A 323 15.84 -18.89 4.98
C SER A 323 14.42 -19.01 4.41
N LYS A 324 13.46 -18.27 4.98
CA LYS A 324 12.02 -18.39 4.66
C LYS A 324 11.34 -17.05 4.39
N GLU A 325 12.10 -15.97 4.42
CA GLU A 325 11.59 -14.63 4.14
C GLU A 325 11.00 -14.53 2.73
N PRO A 326 10.06 -13.60 2.52
CA PRO A 326 9.59 -13.27 1.18
C PRO A 326 10.73 -12.63 0.39
N ARG A 327 10.85 -12.98 -0.88
CA ARG A 327 11.72 -12.29 -1.84
C ARG A 327 10.88 -11.41 -2.73
N LYS A 328 11.32 -10.18 -2.98
CA LYS A 328 10.56 -9.21 -3.76
C LYS A 328 11.36 -8.73 -4.95
N VAL A 329 10.66 -8.57 -6.07
CA VAL A 329 11.16 -7.95 -7.28
C VAL A 329 10.23 -6.80 -7.62
N GLU A 330 10.80 -5.61 -7.76
CA GLU A 330 10.07 -4.40 -8.15
C GLU A 330 10.71 -3.83 -9.42
N PHE A 331 9.89 -3.51 -10.41
CA PHE A 331 10.32 -2.87 -11.64
C PHE A 331 9.20 -2.00 -12.21
N GLU A 332 9.54 -1.18 -13.21
CA GLU A 332 8.58 -0.30 -13.87
C GLU A 332 8.50 -0.67 -15.35
N VAL A 333 7.32 -0.51 -15.93
CA VAL A 333 7.10 -0.66 -17.37
C VAL A 333 6.40 0.56 -17.92
N LYS A 334 6.78 0.95 -19.13
CA LYS A 334 6.17 2.04 -19.88
C LYS A 334 5.70 1.51 -21.23
N GLY A 335 4.39 1.56 -21.43
CA GLY A 335 3.74 1.23 -22.69
C GLY A 335 3.82 2.36 -23.72
N PRO A 336 3.33 2.12 -24.94
CA PRO A 336 3.22 3.16 -25.97
C PRO A 336 2.31 4.31 -25.49
N GLY A 337 2.48 5.51 -26.02
CA GLY A 337 1.82 6.74 -25.52
C GLY A 337 0.29 6.83 -25.64
N GLN A 338 -0.39 5.80 -26.14
CA GLN A 338 -1.85 5.74 -26.25
C GLN A 338 -2.44 4.86 -25.15
N ARG A 339 -3.43 5.37 -24.43
CA ARG A 339 -4.15 4.64 -23.37
C ARG A 339 -4.55 3.22 -23.84
N LEU A 340 -4.35 2.24 -22.96
CA LEU A 340 -4.68 0.86 -23.29
C LEU A 340 -6.19 0.70 -23.49
N ALA A 341 -6.59 0.19 -24.65
CA ALA A 341 -7.99 -0.16 -24.94
C ALA A 341 -8.36 -1.57 -24.47
N ARG A 342 -7.38 -2.45 -24.30
CA ARG A 342 -7.53 -3.85 -23.89
C ARG A 342 -6.40 -4.25 -22.95
N PRO A 343 -6.59 -5.28 -22.10
CA PRO A 343 -5.51 -5.81 -21.29
C PRO A 343 -4.32 -6.25 -22.14
N VAL A 344 -3.10 -5.97 -21.66
CA VAL A 344 -1.85 -6.41 -22.27
C VAL A 344 -1.15 -7.34 -21.30
N SER A 345 -0.81 -8.54 -21.76
CA SER A 345 -0.03 -9.50 -20.99
C SER A 345 1.40 -9.60 -21.54
N PHE A 346 2.35 -9.80 -20.65
CA PHE A 346 3.74 -10.08 -21.02
C PHE A 346 4.32 -11.16 -20.14
N SER A 347 5.36 -11.82 -20.66
CA SER A 347 5.97 -12.98 -20.03
C SER A 347 7.12 -12.55 -19.13
N ALA A 348 7.08 -12.99 -17.87
CA ALA A 348 8.22 -12.97 -16.99
C ALA A 348 8.42 -14.36 -16.37
N TYR A 349 9.58 -14.60 -15.78
CA TYR A 349 9.81 -15.82 -15.00
C TYR A 349 10.88 -15.59 -13.94
N ALA A 350 10.80 -16.38 -12.88
CA ALA A 350 11.82 -16.45 -11.84
C ALA A 350 12.62 -17.75 -11.96
N LEU A 351 13.92 -17.67 -11.67
CA LEU A 351 14.80 -18.80 -11.44
C LEU A 351 15.27 -18.74 -9.99
N TYR A 352 15.14 -19.84 -9.26
CA TYR A 352 15.48 -19.87 -7.84
C TYR A 352 15.86 -21.27 -7.36
N TYR A 353 16.56 -21.29 -6.23
CA TYR A 353 16.93 -22.49 -5.51
C TYR A 353 16.03 -22.67 -4.29
N VAL A 354 15.26 -23.76 -4.27
CA VAL A 354 14.29 -24.08 -3.22
C VAL A 354 14.51 -25.50 -2.75
N CYS A 355 14.37 -25.73 -1.45
CA CYS A 355 14.39 -27.06 -0.87
C CYS A 355 13.05 -27.36 -0.19
N GLU A 356 12.68 -28.63 -0.09
CA GLU A 356 11.58 -29.08 0.76
C GLU A 356 12.07 -30.02 1.87
N MET A 357 11.56 -29.83 3.08
CA MET A 357 11.89 -30.73 4.20
C MET A 357 11.15 -32.08 4.14
N VAL A 358 10.20 -32.26 3.22
CA VAL A 358 9.42 -33.51 3.12
C VAL A 358 10.29 -34.65 2.59
N ASN A 359 11.06 -34.39 1.53
CA ASN A 359 11.96 -35.37 0.93
C ASN A 359 13.45 -35.00 1.07
N GLY A 360 13.75 -33.84 1.66
CA GLY A 360 15.13 -33.34 1.81
C GLY A 360 15.79 -32.93 0.49
N VAL A 361 14.99 -32.63 -0.55
CA VAL A 361 15.49 -32.37 -1.90
C VAL A 361 15.60 -30.87 -2.14
N CYS A 362 16.78 -30.43 -2.56
CA CYS A 362 17.02 -29.09 -3.08
C CYS A 362 16.97 -29.08 -4.60
N MET A 363 16.37 -28.05 -5.17
CA MET A 363 16.02 -27.98 -6.58
C MET A 363 16.30 -26.59 -7.13
N TYR A 364 16.84 -26.54 -8.35
CA TYR A 364 16.83 -25.34 -9.17
C TYR A 364 15.58 -25.36 -10.05
N ARG A 365 14.74 -24.33 -9.93
CA ARG A 365 13.43 -24.28 -10.58
C ARG A 365 13.21 -22.98 -11.30
N ARG A 366 12.39 -23.06 -12.34
CA ARG A 366 11.78 -21.95 -13.06
C ARG A 366 10.33 -21.83 -12.65
N GLN A 367 9.84 -20.62 -12.46
CA GLN A 367 8.42 -20.36 -12.33
C GLN A 367 8.03 -19.23 -13.27
N ASP A 368 7.15 -19.55 -14.22
CA ASP A 368 6.62 -18.56 -15.15
C ASP A 368 5.63 -17.65 -14.41
N VAL A 369 5.77 -16.35 -14.63
CA VAL A 369 5.01 -15.28 -13.98
C VAL A 369 4.34 -14.46 -15.07
N PRO A 370 3.15 -14.84 -15.55
CA PRO A 370 2.40 -14.00 -16.48
C PRO A 370 1.97 -12.72 -15.76
N ILE A 371 2.22 -11.57 -16.40
CA ILE A 371 1.85 -10.27 -15.85
C ILE A 371 0.87 -9.62 -16.81
N THR A 372 -0.28 -9.22 -16.30
CA THR A 372 -1.35 -8.60 -17.07
C THR A 372 -1.57 -7.18 -16.58
N ILE A 373 -1.52 -6.24 -17.51
CA ILE A 373 -1.86 -4.84 -17.29
C ILE A 373 -3.27 -4.61 -17.82
N ALA A 374 -4.18 -4.24 -16.93
CA ALA A 374 -5.53 -3.84 -17.31
C ALA A 374 -5.58 -2.36 -17.76
N PRO A 375 -6.49 -2.00 -18.68
CA PRO A 375 -6.88 -0.61 -18.90
C PRO A 375 -7.34 0.04 -17.61
N HIS A 376 -7.02 1.32 -17.42
CA HIS A 376 -7.55 2.13 -16.33
C HIS A 376 -8.16 3.43 -16.86
N GLY A 377 -9.02 4.02 -16.05
CA GLY A 377 -9.95 5.12 -16.28
C GLY A 377 -9.36 6.53 -16.29
N PHE A 378 -8.19 6.72 -15.70
CA PHE A 378 -7.67 8.04 -15.33
C PHE A 378 -7.61 9.00 -16.53
N LYS A 379 -7.98 10.26 -16.27
CA LYS A 379 -7.94 11.36 -17.23
C LYS A 379 -6.92 12.40 -16.79
#